data_AF-A0A7Y2GML0-F1
#
_entry.id   AF-A0A7Y2GML0-F1
#
_cell.length_a   1.000
_cell.length_b   1.000
_cell.length_c   1.000
_cell.angle_alpha   90.00
_cell.angle_beta   90.00
_cell.angle_gamma   90.00
#
_symmetry.space_group_name_H-M   'P 1'
#
loop_
_entity.id
_entity.type
_entity.pdbx_description
1 polymer ?
#
loop_
_entity_poly.entity_id
_entity_poly.type
_entity_poly.pdbx_seq_one_letter_code
_entity_poly.pdbx_strand_id
1 'polypeptide(L)'
;LRNGKNISLKPFSQTKKKEELWNKKGSSEVGPVDSLATGFYKKGRLQYVGQHYLKEAETKRSFIKNGVGSPENFLAYHEFDGTFDNGGANTPTLNNGLHEYPTHIDDWKDGDPIWGDDAGNGIVGALNYMAEKGMNSLYFLVMNVLGDGNDVWPWVAPDSQTRYDVSKVAQWEQVFTHMDELGIAMNLFTQETENDTILNKGELGLERKLFYKELVARFGHHLGLVWNLGEETNRSTKQLKSYASYIRSIDPYDNPIAVHNHIRITGKRMEGRPLDPIKETFTPLLGYKNFEIPSLQMYDTTEVHLEVKKWVDLSVNKKKAWVVYLDEIGHWDIGVTTDTAANNNYDKVMRTSLWGSLMSGGAGTSWYFGGLDMPNSDMAAEDFRARDQWWNISTNAKQFFHDHLPFWEMQNHDELLSNPKGYCFAKKDEIYVVYLPKGETTDLAIGDGAFTIAFYDPKEGGKLYDKQNEGWKITKPNSVELSAYNGQKEKDWVIVIARK
;
A
#
# COMPACT_ATOMS: atom_id res chain seq x y z
N LEU A 1 34.00 -11.44 -14.13
CA LEU A 1 33.18 -12.41 -13.35
C LEU A 1 34.10 -13.37 -12.60
N ARG A 2 33.73 -13.74 -11.37
CA ARG A 2 34.54 -14.61 -10.51
C ARG A 2 33.93 -16.02 -10.53
N ASN A 3 34.71 -17.05 -10.17
CA ASN A 3 34.19 -18.41 -9.94
C ASN A 3 34.46 -18.87 -8.50
N GLY A 4 33.60 -19.75 -7.99
CA GLY A 4 33.75 -20.35 -6.66
C GLY A 4 32.45 -20.41 -5.86
N LYS A 5 32.49 -21.15 -4.75
CA LYS A 5 31.34 -21.34 -3.86
C LYS A 5 30.92 -20.02 -3.20
N ASN A 6 29.61 -19.75 -3.22
CA ASN A 6 28.93 -18.60 -2.60
C ASN A 6 29.46 -17.23 -3.08
N ILE A 7 29.95 -17.16 -4.32
CA ILE A 7 30.62 -15.96 -4.81
C ILE A 7 29.69 -14.75 -4.98
N SER A 8 28.40 -15.00 -5.18
CA SER A 8 27.35 -13.98 -5.21
C SER A 8 27.22 -13.22 -3.89
N LEU A 9 27.62 -13.80 -2.75
CA LEU A 9 27.52 -13.17 -1.43
C LEU A 9 28.86 -12.73 -0.84
N LYS A 10 30.00 -13.04 -1.48
CA LYS A 10 31.32 -12.65 -0.95
C LYS A 10 31.65 -11.19 -1.27
N PRO A 11 32.30 -10.45 -0.36
CA PRO A 11 32.77 -9.09 -0.61
C PRO A 11 33.64 -8.98 -1.88
N PHE A 12 33.72 -7.78 -2.45
CA PHE A 12 34.51 -7.48 -3.66
C PHE A 12 36.05 -7.63 -3.49
N SER A 13 36.56 -8.30 -2.45
CA SER A 13 38.00 -8.48 -2.17
C SER A 13 38.68 -9.71 -2.81
N GLN A 14 37.99 -10.63 -3.49
CA GLN A 14 38.61 -11.84 -4.09
C GLN A 14 39.15 -11.66 -5.53
N THR A 15 40.23 -12.40 -5.83
CA THR A 15 41.34 -12.05 -6.75
C THR A 15 41.30 -12.64 -8.17
N LYS A 16 40.34 -13.50 -8.54
CA LYS A 16 40.23 -13.99 -9.93
C LYS A 16 39.07 -13.32 -10.66
N LYS A 17 39.39 -12.32 -11.46
CA LYS A 17 38.44 -11.52 -12.24
C LYS A 17 38.56 -11.94 -13.71
N LYS A 18 37.46 -12.33 -14.39
CA LYS A 18 37.45 -12.31 -15.86
C LYS A 18 37.69 -10.87 -16.32
N GLU A 19 38.80 -10.61 -17.01
CA GLU A 19 39.24 -9.29 -17.47
C GLU A 19 38.24 -8.64 -18.42
N GLU A 20 37.52 -9.44 -19.21
CA GLU A 20 36.53 -8.99 -20.19
C GLU A 20 35.35 -8.20 -19.62
N LEU A 21 35.06 -8.29 -18.32
CA LEU A 21 33.93 -7.59 -17.68
C LEU A 21 34.34 -6.76 -16.47
N TRP A 22 35.61 -6.80 -16.06
CA TRP A 22 36.10 -6.08 -14.88
C TRP A 22 36.66 -4.72 -15.27
N ASN A 23 36.29 -3.66 -14.53
CA ASN A 23 36.79 -2.29 -14.73
C ASN A 23 36.57 -1.77 -16.17
N LYS A 24 35.50 -2.24 -16.83
CA LYS A 24 35.02 -1.63 -18.07
C LYS A 24 34.51 -0.24 -17.74
N LYS A 25 34.85 0.73 -18.60
CA LYS A 25 34.48 2.12 -18.47
C LYS A 25 33.64 2.51 -19.68
N GLY A 26 32.66 3.36 -19.43
CA GLY A 26 31.84 4.02 -20.44
C GLY A 26 31.40 5.37 -19.89
N SER A 27 30.75 6.17 -20.73
CA SER A 27 30.17 7.46 -20.35
C SER A 27 28.81 7.60 -21.01
N SER A 28 27.88 8.18 -20.28
CA SER A 28 26.58 8.65 -20.77
C SER A 28 26.31 10.04 -20.19
N GLU A 29 25.39 10.76 -20.80
CA GLU A 29 24.86 12.02 -20.26
C GLU A 29 23.51 11.74 -19.61
N VAL A 30 23.27 12.34 -18.44
CA VAL A 30 21.97 12.27 -17.75
C VAL A 30 21.30 13.61 -17.95
N GLY A 31 20.27 13.62 -18.80
CA GLY A 31 19.46 14.81 -19.06
C GLY A 31 18.41 15.08 -17.98
N PRO A 32 17.65 16.18 -18.12
CA PRO A 32 16.46 16.41 -17.31
C PRO A 32 15.38 15.35 -17.58
N VAL A 33 14.39 15.27 -16.70
CA VAL A 33 13.19 14.44 -16.88
C VAL A 33 12.52 14.82 -18.21
N ASP A 34 12.05 13.80 -18.95
CA ASP A 34 11.30 14.00 -20.19
C ASP A 34 9.96 14.70 -19.90
N SER A 35 9.69 15.77 -20.64
CA SER A 35 8.42 16.51 -20.57
C SER A 35 7.17 15.66 -20.88
N LEU A 36 7.33 14.57 -21.63
CA LEU A 36 6.28 13.63 -22.00
C LEU A 36 6.16 12.45 -21.03
N ALA A 37 7.08 12.31 -20.07
CA ALA A 37 7.03 11.22 -19.10
C ALA A 37 5.70 11.22 -18.33
N THR A 38 5.27 10.04 -17.93
CA THR A 38 4.09 9.79 -17.09
C THR A 38 4.51 9.10 -15.78
N GLY A 39 3.53 8.83 -14.92
CA GLY A 39 3.76 8.03 -13.71
C GLY A 39 4.94 8.50 -12.86
N PHE A 40 5.70 7.54 -12.34
CA PHE A 40 6.91 7.81 -11.57
C PHE A 40 8.07 8.31 -12.42
N TYR A 41 8.10 8.08 -13.73
CA TYR A 41 9.12 8.73 -14.57
C TYR A 41 8.97 10.25 -14.60
N LYS A 42 7.75 10.77 -14.44
CA LYS A 42 7.49 12.21 -14.23
C LYS A 42 7.62 12.65 -12.78
N LYS A 43 7.14 11.82 -11.85
CA LYS A 43 7.02 12.17 -10.43
C LYS A 43 8.34 12.00 -9.65
N GLY A 44 9.21 11.13 -10.13
CA GLY A 44 10.41 10.69 -9.42
C GLY A 44 10.14 9.59 -8.40
N ARG A 45 11.23 9.08 -7.82
CA ARG A 45 11.23 8.04 -6.79
C ARG A 45 10.39 8.42 -5.57
N LEU A 46 9.70 7.46 -4.99
CA LEU A 46 9.09 7.60 -3.66
C LEU A 46 10.16 7.52 -2.57
N GLN A 47 10.30 8.59 -1.79
CA GLN A 47 11.34 8.72 -0.78
C GLN A 47 10.76 8.94 0.61
N TYR A 48 11.33 8.24 1.59
CA TYR A 48 11.12 8.58 2.99
C TYR A 48 11.94 9.82 3.34
N VAL A 49 11.25 10.90 3.74
CA VAL A 49 11.87 12.21 4.02
C VAL A 49 11.87 12.57 5.51
N GLY A 50 11.67 11.59 6.40
CA GLY A 50 11.57 11.85 7.84
C GLY A 50 10.21 12.39 8.31
N GLN A 51 9.17 12.27 7.48
CA GLN A 51 7.81 12.76 7.73
C GLN A 51 6.78 11.62 7.62
N HIS A 52 5.50 11.92 7.90
CA HIS A 52 4.40 10.94 7.88
C HIS A 52 3.98 10.47 6.50
N TYR A 53 4.52 11.07 5.44
CA TYR A 53 4.21 10.74 4.05
C TYR A 53 5.51 10.53 3.27
N LEU A 54 5.52 9.57 2.35
CA LEU A 54 6.55 9.50 1.32
C LEU A 54 6.45 10.73 0.41
N LYS A 55 7.55 11.11 -0.24
CA LYS A 55 7.56 12.20 -1.22
C LYS A 55 8.07 11.73 -2.58
N GLU A 56 7.42 12.23 -3.61
CA GLU A 56 7.85 12.13 -5.01
C GLU A 56 9.11 12.99 -5.23
N ALA A 57 10.20 12.37 -5.69
CA ALA A 57 11.51 13.03 -5.74
C ALA A 57 11.58 14.21 -6.70
N GLU A 58 10.84 14.22 -7.81
CA GLU A 58 10.89 15.31 -8.79
C GLU A 58 9.86 16.40 -8.49
N THR A 59 8.62 16.01 -8.16
CA THR A 59 7.53 16.98 -7.92
C THR A 59 7.52 17.52 -6.48
N LYS A 60 8.21 16.85 -5.56
CA LYS A 60 8.21 17.10 -4.11
C LYS A 60 6.85 16.95 -3.43
N ARG A 61 5.85 16.40 -4.13
CA ARG A 61 4.51 16.16 -3.59
C ARG A 61 4.55 15.01 -2.60
N SER A 62 3.83 15.17 -1.49
CA SER A 62 3.55 14.08 -0.55
C SER A 62 2.66 13.04 -1.23
N PHE A 63 2.94 11.76 -1.02
CA PHE A 63 2.23 10.63 -1.61
C PHE A 63 1.18 10.10 -0.63
N ILE A 64 -0.07 10.01 -1.07
CA ILE A 64 -1.13 9.26 -0.39
C ILE A 64 -1.39 7.99 -1.19
N LYS A 65 -1.21 6.85 -0.52
CA LYS A 65 -1.48 5.53 -1.08
C LYS A 65 -2.99 5.31 -1.24
N ASN A 66 -3.39 4.87 -2.42
CA ASN A 66 -4.73 4.41 -2.77
C ASN A 66 -4.56 3.12 -3.58
N GLY A 67 -4.48 2.01 -2.85
CA GLY A 67 -3.96 0.77 -3.36
C GLY A 67 -5.00 -0.33 -3.55
N VAL A 68 -4.66 -1.27 -4.42
CA VAL A 68 -5.34 -2.55 -4.55
C VAL A 68 -4.60 -3.56 -3.67
N GLY A 69 -5.33 -4.23 -2.78
CA GLY A 69 -4.80 -5.16 -1.77
C GLY A 69 -4.84 -6.63 -2.19
N SER A 70 -5.45 -6.94 -3.34
CA SER A 70 -5.78 -8.28 -3.78
C SER A 70 -5.84 -8.34 -5.33
N PRO A 71 -5.58 -9.50 -5.96
CA PRO A 71 -5.11 -10.72 -5.33
C PRO A 71 -3.65 -10.62 -4.90
N GLU A 72 -3.28 -11.20 -3.75
CA GLU A 72 -1.89 -11.14 -3.29
C GLU A 72 -0.92 -11.94 -4.18
N ASN A 73 -1.43 -12.99 -4.84
CA ASN A 73 -0.73 -13.79 -5.85
C ASN A 73 -0.87 -13.19 -7.26
N PHE A 74 -0.98 -11.87 -7.42
CA PHE A 74 -1.07 -11.18 -8.72
C PHE A 74 -0.04 -11.63 -9.78
N LEU A 75 1.13 -12.13 -9.35
CA LEU A 75 2.17 -12.65 -10.22
C LEU A 75 2.02 -14.13 -10.61
N ALA A 76 0.98 -14.82 -10.15
CA ALA A 76 0.61 -16.19 -10.55
C ALA A 76 -0.09 -16.18 -11.91
N TYR A 77 0.56 -15.58 -12.92
CA TYR A 77 -0.01 -15.32 -14.23
C TYR A 77 0.39 -16.41 -15.24
N HIS A 78 -0.58 -16.87 -16.04
CA HIS A 78 -0.42 -18.05 -16.89
C HIS A 78 0.63 -17.90 -18.01
N GLU A 79 0.94 -16.67 -18.44
CA GLU A 79 1.91 -16.41 -19.52
C GLU A 79 3.31 -16.07 -19.01
N PHE A 80 3.57 -16.21 -17.71
CA PHE A 80 4.93 -16.17 -17.19
C PHE A 80 5.63 -17.53 -17.32
N ASP A 81 6.90 -17.48 -17.72
CA ASP A 81 7.72 -18.66 -17.94
C ASP A 81 7.93 -19.44 -16.66
N GLY A 82 7.66 -20.74 -16.69
CA GLY A 82 7.91 -21.63 -15.55
C GLY A 82 7.07 -21.30 -14.31
N THR A 83 5.88 -20.73 -14.50
CA THR A 83 4.85 -20.48 -13.49
C THR A 83 3.77 -21.56 -13.59
N PHE A 84 3.34 -22.10 -12.45
CA PHE A 84 2.30 -23.12 -12.35
C PHE A 84 1.74 -23.18 -10.93
N ASP A 85 0.50 -23.62 -10.77
CA ASP A 85 -0.08 -23.93 -9.45
C ASP A 85 0.65 -25.12 -8.82
N ASN A 86 1.30 -24.91 -7.68
CA ASN A 86 2.03 -25.94 -6.94
C ASN A 86 1.22 -26.52 -5.76
N GLY A 87 -0.12 -26.40 -5.82
CA GLY A 87 -1.07 -27.00 -4.89
C GLY A 87 -1.42 -26.10 -3.71
N GLY A 88 -1.65 -24.81 -3.98
CA GLY A 88 -2.15 -23.86 -3.00
C GLY A 88 -3.66 -23.97 -2.76
N ALA A 89 -4.27 -22.86 -2.36
CA ALA A 89 -5.70 -22.72 -2.16
C ALA A 89 -6.45 -23.13 -3.42
N ASN A 90 -7.58 -23.83 -3.25
CA ASN A 90 -8.38 -24.27 -4.37
C ASN A 90 -9.10 -23.06 -5.01
N THR A 91 -8.67 -22.66 -6.20
CA THR A 91 -9.25 -21.57 -6.99
C THR A 91 -9.98 -22.11 -8.24
N PRO A 92 -11.17 -22.73 -8.09
CA PRO A 92 -11.86 -23.43 -9.17
C PRO A 92 -12.35 -22.51 -10.30
N THR A 93 -12.28 -21.19 -10.10
CA THR A 93 -12.62 -20.17 -11.10
C THR A 93 -11.45 -19.81 -11.99
N LEU A 94 -10.22 -20.18 -11.61
CA LEU A 94 -9.01 -19.97 -12.40
C LEU A 94 -8.70 -21.20 -13.25
N ASN A 95 -8.23 -20.97 -14.48
CA ASN A 95 -7.77 -22.04 -15.33
C ASN A 95 -6.38 -22.51 -14.86
N ASN A 96 -6.28 -23.80 -14.51
CA ASN A 96 -5.05 -24.39 -13.95
C ASN A 96 -4.48 -23.66 -12.72
N GLY A 97 -5.34 -22.97 -11.96
CA GLY A 97 -4.93 -22.23 -10.76
C GLY A 97 -4.15 -20.95 -11.02
N LEU A 98 -4.09 -20.45 -12.26
CA LEU A 98 -3.36 -19.23 -12.62
C LEU A 98 -4.30 -18.13 -13.13
N HIS A 99 -3.89 -16.89 -12.91
CA HIS A 99 -4.58 -15.71 -13.40
C HIS A 99 -4.42 -15.53 -14.91
N GLU A 100 -5.48 -15.03 -15.57
CA GLU A 100 -5.52 -14.67 -16.99
C GLU A 100 -5.93 -13.20 -17.22
N TYR A 101 -6.68 -12.61 -16.29
CA TYR A 101 -7.27 -11.27 -16.35
C TYR A 101 -8.02 -11.00 -17.67
N PRO A 102 -8.94 -11.88 -18.10
CA PRO A 102 -9.50 -11.84 -19.44
C PRO A 102 -10.37 -10.61 -19.70
N THR A 103 -11.03 -10.07 -18.67
CA THR A 103 -11.85 -8.85 -18.79
C THR A 103 -11.02 -7.58 -18.99
N HIS A 104 -9.70 -7.69 -18.82
CA HIS A 104 -8.76 -6.59 -18.93
C HIS A 104 -7.92 -6.62 -20.20
N ILE A 105 -8.07 -7.63 -21.06
CA ILE A 105 -7.38 -7.67 -22.37
C ILE A 105 -7.74 -6.42 -23.20
N ASP A 106 -9.00 -5.99 -23.16
CA ASP A 106 -9.46 -4.78 -23.88
C ASP A 106 -8.95 -3.47 -23.27
N ASP A 107 -8.36 -3.51 -22.06
CA ASP A 107 -7.74 -2.35 -21.42
C ASP A 107 -6.27 -2.16 -21.82
N TRP A 108 -5.66 -3.16 -22.48
CA TRP A 108 -4.33 -3.06 -23.09
C TRP A 108 -4.38 -2.07 -24.28
N LYS A 109 -3.31 -1.28 -24.46
CA LYS A 109 -3.22 -0.21 -25.45
C LYS A 109 -2.00 -0.35 -26.33
N ASP A 110 -2.09 0.16 -27.56
CA ASP A 110 -0.96 0.21 -28.48
C ASP A 110 0.26 0.88 -27.83
N GLY A 111 1.36 0.13 -27.72
CA GLY A 111 2.61 0.58 -27.11
C GLY A 111 2.84 0.06 -25.68
N ASP A 112 1.84 -0.55 -25.07
CA ASP A 112 2.01 -1.27 -23.81
C ASP A 112 2.91 -2.49 -23.98
N PRO A 113 3.61 -2.94 -22.92
CA PRO A 113 4.55 -4.04 -23.03
C PRO A 113 3.83 -5.36 -23.33
N ILE A 114 4.53 -6.19 -24.12
CA ILE A 114 4.23 -7.60 -24.35
C ILE A 114 5.56 -8.37 -24.36
N TRP A 115 5.50 -9.67 -24.11
CA TRP A 115 6.63 -10.57 -24.30
C TRP A 115 6.27 -11.74 -25.21
N GLY A 116 7.30 -12.33 -25.82
CA GLY A 116 7.08 -13.35 -26.85
C GLY A 116 6.37 -12.75 -28.05
N ASP A 117 5.29 -13.40 -28.49
CA ASP A 117 4.52 -13.00 -29.68
C ASP A 117 3.33 -12.10 -29.33
N ASP A 118 2.62 -12.38 -28.24
CA ASP A 118 1.41 -11.65 -27.81
C ASP A 118 1.11 -11.76 -26.31
N ALA A 119 2.04 -12.24 -25.48
CA ALA A 119 1.78 -12.47 -24.06
C ALA A 119 1.88 -11.19 -23.22
N GLY A 120 1.03 -11.11 -22.19
CA GLY A 120 1.01 -10.06 -21.17
C GLY A 120 -0.21 -9.15 -21.21
N ASN A 121 -1.07 -9.25 -22.23
CA ASN A 121 -2.17 -8.29 -22.44
C ASN A 121 -3.10 -8.18 -21.22
N GLY A 122 -3.49 -9.31 -20.62
CA GLY A 122 -4.43 -9.32 -19.49
C GLY A 122 -3.88 -8.63 -18.24
N ILE A 123 -2.68 -9.01 -17.80
CA ILE A 123 -2.06 -8.44 -16.59
C ILE A 123 -1.67 -6.97 -16.76
N VAL A 124 -1.23 -6.57 -17.96
CA VAL A 124 -0.90 -5.18 -18.30
C VAL A 124 -2.17 -4.34 -18.40
N GLY A 125 -3.20 -4.83 -19.07
CA GLY A 125 -4.52 -4.18 -19.13
C GLY A 125 -5.18 -4.03 -17.76
N ALA A 126 -4.97 -4.99 -16.85
CA ALA A 126 -5.46 -4.88 -15.48
C ALA A 126 -4.84 -3.68 -14.76
N LEU A 127 -3.53 -3.47 -14.91
CA LEU A 127 -2.84 -2.30 -14.38
C LEU A 127 -3.35 -0.99 -15.01
N ASN A 128 -3.61 -0.98 -16.32
CA ASN A 128 -4.20 0.17 -17.00
C ASN A 128 -5.56 0.55 -16.41
N TYR A 129 -6.44 -0.43 -16.23
CA TYR A 129 -7.74 -0.20 -15.62
C TYR A 129 -7.59 0.34 -14.19
N MET A 130 -6.75 -0.27 -13.36
CA MET A 130 -6.48 0.22 -12.00
C MET A 130 -6.00 1.68 -12.00
N ALA A 131 -5.04 2.01 -12.87
CA ALA A 131 -4.51 3.36 -12.99
C ALA A 131 -5.58 4.37 -13.45
N GLU A 132 -6.40 3.99 -14.43
CA GLU A 132 -7.53 4.80 -14.92
C GLU A 132 -8.53 5.09 -13.79
N LYS A 133 -8.83 4.10 -12.95
CA LYS A 133 -9.69 4.26 -11.77
C LYS A 133 -9.03 5.03 -10.62
N GLY A 134 -7.78 5.45 -10.79
CA GLY A 134 -7.05 6.27 -9.84
C GLY A 134 -6.36 5.49 -8.72
N MET A 135 -6.24 4.17 -8.85
CA MET A 135 -5.38 3.39 -7.96
C MET A 135 -3.91 3.71 -8.29
N ASN A 136 -3.09 3.87 -7.26
CA ASN A 136 -1.69 4.27 -7.40
C ASN A 136 -0.73 3.39 -6.58
N SER A 137 -1.19 2.22 -6.13
CA SER A 137 -0.34 1.21 -5.50
C SER A 137 -0.96 -0.17 -5.66
N LEU A 138 -0.10 -1.19 -5.75
CA LEU A 138 -0.50 -2.59 -5.75
C LEU A 138 0.28 -3.33 -4.68
N TYR A 139 -0.45 -4.03 -3.83
CA TYR A 139 0.03 -5.06 -2.92
C TYR A 139 0.20 -6.36 -3.71
N PHE A 140 1.35 -7.02 -3.62
CA PHE A 140 1.53 -8.37 -4.18
C PHE A 140 2.75 -9.06 -3.57
N LEU A 141 2.72 -10.40 -3.55
CA LEU A 141 3.82 -11.26 -3.14
C LEU A 141 4.75 -11.54 -4.32
N VAL A 142 6.05 -11.63 -4.04
CA VAL A 142 7.06 -12.17 -5.00
C VAL A 142 7.49 -13.60 -4.64
N MET A 143 6.98 -14.13 -3.54
CA MET A 143 7.24 -15.50 -3.10
C MET A 143 6.13 -15.96 -2.14
N ASN A 144 5.37 -16.98 -2.53
CA ASN A 144 4.32 -17.59 -1.71
C ASN A 144 4.43 -19.13 -1.62
N VAL A 145 5.62 -19.69 -1.85
CA VAL A 145 5.87 -21.15 -1.85
C VAL A 145 5.52 -21.77 -0.49
N LEU A 146 4.65 -22.78 -0.48
CA LEU A 146 4.05 -23.41 0.71
C LEU A 146 3.05 -22.54 1.50
N GLY A 147 2.68 -21.37 1.01
CA GLY A 147 1.59 -20.58 1.60
C GLY A 147 0.31 -20.66 0.80
N ASP A 148 -0.49 -19.60 0.85
CA ASP A 148 -1.89 -19.65 0.46
C ASP A 148 -2.05 -19.89 -1.04
N GLY A 149 -1.40 -19.09 -1.89
CA GLY A 149 -1.40 -19.32 -3.35
C GLY A 149 -0.47 -20.44 -3.81
N ASN A 150 0.75 -20.53 -3.23
CA ASN A 150 1.78 -21.51 -3.60
C ASN A 150 1.99 -21.63 -5.12
N ASP A 151 2.16 -20.50 -5.80
CA ASP A 151 2.15 -20.33 -7.26
C ASP A 151 3.07 -19.18 -7.74
N VAL A 152 3.65 -18.40 -6.81
CA VAL A 152 4.57 -17.29 -7.06
C VAL A 152 5.96 -17.57 -6.47
N TRP A 153 6.99 -17.55 -7.31
CA TRP A 153 8.40 -17.55 -6.91
C TRP A 153 9.32 -17.04 -8.04
N PRO A 154 10.52 -16.49 -7.74
CA PRO A 154 11.45 -16.02 -8.76
C PRO A 154 12.42 -17.11 -9.26
N TRP A 155 12.27 -18.34 -8.77
CA TRP A 155 13.17 -19.47 -9.04
C TRP A 155 12.74 -20.30 -10.25
N VAL A 156 13.65 -21.18 -10.71
CA VAL A 156 13.35 -22.16 -11.77
C VAL A 156 12.39 -23.26 -11.34
N ALA A 157 12.25 -23.46 -10.02
CA ALA A 157 11.31 -24.38 -9.38
C ALA A 157 11.13 -23.93 -7.91
N PRO A 158 9.99 -24.24 -7.27
CA PRO A 158 9.69 -23.78 -5.90
C PRO A 158 10.70 -24.25 -4.85
N ASP A 159 11.33 -25.41 -5.05
CA ASP A 159 12.36 -25.97 -4.16
C ASP A 159 13.80 -25.52 -4.50
N SER A 160 13.99 -24.80 -5.61
CA SER A 160 15.29 -24.44 -6.19
C SER A 160 15.76 -23.04 -5.79
N GLN A 161 15.70 -22.73 -4.50
CA GLN A 161 15.86 -21.40 -3.87
C GLN A 161 17.21 -20.68 -4.09
N THR A 162 18.13 -21.28 -4.86
CA THR A 162 19.41 -20.68 -5.26
C THR A 162 19.59 -20.53 -6.77
N ARG A 163 18.55 -20.82 -7.57
CA ARG A 163 18.55 -20.75 -9.04
C ARG A 163 17.35 -19.96 -9.50
N TYR A 164 17.63 -18.75 -10.00
CA TYR A 164 16.62 -17.80 -10.47
C TYR A 164 16.27 -18.10 -11.91
N ASP A 165 14.98 -18.04 -12.22
CA ASP A 165 14.50 -18.10 -13.57
C ASP A 165 14.63 -16.71 -14.19
N VAL A 166 15.67 -16.54 -15.01
CA VAL A 166 15.99 -15.24 -15.61
C VAL A 166 14.99 -14.79 -16.66
N SER A 167 14.22 -15.73 -17.23
CA SER A 167 13.15 -15.40 -18.19
C SER A 167 11.93 -14.86 -17.45
N LYS A 168 11.47 -15.61 -16.44
CA LYS A 168 10.35 -15.22 -15.56
C LYS A 168 10.53 -13.84 -14.95
N VAL A 169 11.67 -13.60 -14.29
CA VAL A 169 11.92 -12.30 -13.64
C VAL A 169 12.17 -11.16 -14.63
N ALA A 170 12.44 -11.46 -15.92
CA ALA A 170 12.49 -10.44 -16.97
C ALA A 170 11.09 -10.09 -17.49
N GLN A 171 10.12 -11.01 -17.41
CA GLN A 171 8.71 -10.71 -17.66
C GLN A 171 8.12 -9.88 -16.51
N TRP A 172 8.48 -10.19 -15.26
CA TRP A 172 8.13 -9.34 -14.10
C TRP A 172 8.67 -7.91 -14.23
N GLU A 173 9.92 -7.75 -14.71
CA GLU A 173 10.51 -6.42 -14.97
C GLU A 173 9.67 -5.59 -15.94
N GLN A 174 9.06 -6.20 -16.95
CA GLN A 174 8.18 -5.48 -17.89
C GLN A 174 6.92 -4.98 -17.20
N VAL A 175 6.29 -5.82 -16.37
CA VAL A 175 5.13 -5.43 -15.57
C VAL A 175 5.50 -4.30 -14.59
N PHE A 176 6.62 -4.41 -13.89
CA PHE A 176 7.06 -3.39 -12.92
C PHE A 176 7.49 -2.08 -13.58
N THR A 177 8.10 -2.15 -14.76
CA THR A 177 8.38 -0.97 -15.60
C THR A 177 7.08 -0.25 -15.96
N HIS A 178 6.06 -1.01 -16.36
CA HIS A 178 4.76 -0.44 -16.69
C HIS A 178 4.06 0.16 -15.46
N MET A 179 4.19 -0.46 -14.29
CA MET A 179 3.72 0.13 -13.04
C MET A 179 4.38 1.50 -12.77
N ASP A 180 5.68 1.65 -13.03
CA ASP A 180 6.36 2.96 -12.95
C ASP A 180 5.80 3.96 -13.98
N GLU A 181 5.50 3.55 -15.22
CA GLU A 181 4.89 4.40 -16.26
C GLU A 181 3.50 4.91 -15.89
N LEU A 182 2.71 4.06 -15.22
CA LEU A 182 1.37 4.38 -14.72
C LEU A 182 1.42 5.17 -13.39
N GLY A 183 2.52 5.07 -12.65
CA GLY A 183 2.65 5.65 -11.32
C GLY A 183 1.92 4.82 -10.25
N ILE A 184 1.92 3.50 -10.41
CA ILE A 184 1.45 2.52 -9.44
C ILE A 184 2.63 2.06 -8.59
N ALA A 185 2.60 2.36 -7.30
CA ALA A 185 3.65 1.97 -6.36
C ALA A 185 3.58 0.48 -6.05
N MET A 186 4.70 -0.22 -6.23
CA MET A 186 4.91 -1.61 -5.85
C MET A 186 5.07 -1.71 -4.34
N ASN A 187 4.01 -2.16 -3.65
CA ASN A 187 4.12 -2.62 -2.27
C ASN A 187 4.47 -4.11 -2.31
N LEU A 188 5.77 -4.39 -2.38
CA LEU A 188 6.29 -5.70 -2.75
C LEU A 188 6.55 -6.54 -1.50
N PHE A 189 5.73 -7.57 -1.29
CA PHE A 189 5.82 -8.47 -0.16
C PHE A 189 6.77 -9.61 -0.46
N THR A 190 7.78 -9.75 0.39
CA THR A 190 8.87 -10.69 0.14
C THR A 190 8.57 -12.12 0.55
N GLN A 191 7.50 -12.34 1.33
CA GLN A 191 7.10 -13.62 1.93
C GLN A 191 5.76 -13.44 2.66
N GLU A 192 5.18 -14.52 3.16
CA GLU A 192 3.93 -14.56 3.95
C GLU A 192 4.11 -15.39 5.24
N THR A 193 3.08 -15.46 6.09
CA THR A 193 3.07 -16.21 7.36
C THR A 193 3.62 -17.63 7.21
N GLU A 194 3.14 -18.37 6.22
CA GLU A 194 3.32 -19.80 6.04
C GLU A 194 4.74 -20.12 5.56
N ASN A 195 5.30 -19.24 4.73
CA ASN A 195 6.56 -19.49 4.06
C ASN A 195 7.76 -18.73 4.63
N ASP A 196 7.56 -17.87 5.62
CA ASP A 196 8.63 -17.02 6.15
C ASP A 196 9.81 -17.80 6.76
N THR A 197 9.67 -19.11 6.97
CA THR A 197 10.73 -20.03 7.43
C THR A 197 11.47 -20.78 6.31
N ILE A 198 10.95 -20.85 5.08
CA ILE A 198 11.53 -21.73 4.04
C ILE A 198 12.97 -21.31 3.72
N LEU A 199 13.23 -20.00 3.70
CA LEU A 199 14.58 -19.47 3.53
C LEU A 199 15.27 -19.44 4.89
N ASN A 200 16.17 -20.42 5.09
CA ASN A 200 17.08 -20.50 6.23
C ASN A 200 16.41 -20.48 7.61
N LYS A 201 15.18 -21.00 7.77
CA LYS A 201 14.42 -20.96 9.03
C LYS A 201 14.24 -19.52 9.56
N GLY A 202 14.17 -18.54 8.65
CA GLY A 202 14.10 -17.13 8.99
C GLY A 202 15.45 -16.48 9.33
N GLU A 203 16.57 -17.19 9.28
CA GLU A 203 17.87 -16.55 9.48
C GLU A 203 18.41 -15.92 8.19
N LEU A 204 19.31 -14.93 8.32
CA LEU A 204 20.05 -14.37 7.18
C LEU A 204 21.18 -15.32 6.72
N GLY A 205 20.78 -16.50 6.23
CA GLY A 205 21.65 -17.50 5.62
C GLY A 205 21.91 -17.23 4.13
N LEU A 206 22.30 -18.26 3.40
CA LEU A 206 22.69 -18.16 1.98
C LEU A 206 21.49 -17.81 1.10
N GLU A 207 20.40 -18.57 1.22
CA GLU A 207 19.19 -18.50 0.40
C GLU A 207 18.50 -17.15 0.60
N ARG A 208 18.27 -16.72 1.85
CA ARG A 208 17.64 -15.43 2.16
C ARG A 208 18.46 -14.22 1.69
N LYS A 209 19.78 -14.25 1.90
CA LYS A 209 20.67 -13.17 1.43
C LYS A 209 20.73 -13.11 -0.09
N LEU A 210 20.69 -14.26 -0.76
CA LEU A 210 20.64 -14.32 -2.22
C LEU A 210 19.30 -13.79 -2.73
N PHE A 211 18.20 -14.15 -2.08
CA PHE A 211 16.84 -13.67 -2.39
C PHE A 211 16.73 -12.15 -2.33
N TYR A 212 17.04 -11.53 -1.20
CA TYR A 212 17.03 -10.06 -1.13
C TYR A 212 18.02 -9.42 -2.11
N LYS A 213 19.17 -10.06 -2.38
CA LYS A 213 20.15 -9.53 -3.31
C LYS A 213 19.67 -9.56 -4.76
N GLU A 214 19.04 -10.64 -5.19
CA GLU A 214 18.48 -10.76 -6.54
C GLU A 214 17.31 -9.79 -6.72
N LEU A 215 16.39 -9.70 -5.74
CA LEU A 215 15.29 -8.71 -5.80
C LEU A 215 15.82 -7.28 -5.90
N VAL A 216 16.74 -6.88 -5.03
CA VAL A 216 17.30 -5.52 -5.05
C VAL A 216 18.11 -5.25 -6.33
N ALA A 217 18.92 -6.21 -6.79
CA ALA A 217 19.72 -6.03 -7.99
C ALA A 217 18.88 -5.94 -9.27
N ARG A 218 17.70 -6.58 -9.29
CA ARG A 218 16.81 -6.61 -10.44
C ARG A 218 15.80 -5.49 -10.43
N PHE A 219 15.22 -5.16 -9.27
CA PHE A 219 14.04 -4.32 -9.16
C PHE A 219 14.26 -3.06 -8.31
N GLY A 220 15.39 -2.95 -7.59
CA GLY A 220 15.64 -1.81 -6.70
C GLY A 220 15.68 -0.45 -7.41
N HIS A 221 15.93 -0.44 -8.73
CA HIS A 221 15.94 0.78 -9.55
C HIS A 221 14.54 1.36 -9.78
N HIS A 222 13.47 0.58 -9.60
CA HIS A 222 12.11 1.09 -9.77
C HIS A 222 11.79 2.24 -8.83
N LEU A 223 11.05 3.23 -9.33
CA LEU A 223 10.86 4.52 -8.67
C LEU A 223 9.75 4.44 -7.61
N GLY A 224 8.71 3.65 -7.86
CA GLY A 224 7.58 3.46 -6.95
C GLY A 224 7.69 2.27 -5.99
N LEU A 225 8.86 1.95 -5.42
CA LEU A 225 9.06 0.69 -4.69
C LEU A 225 9.03 0.82 -3.16
N VAL A 226 8.29 -0.08 -2.49
CA VAL A 226 8.33 -0.30 -1.04
C VAL A 226 8.63 -1.78 -0.78
N TRP A 227 9.69 -2.07 -0.01
CA TRP A 227 10.03 -3.43 0.40
C TRP A 227 9.24 -3.84 1.64
N ASN A 228 8.26 -4.72 1.51
CA ASN A 228 7.57 -5.30 2.67
C ASN A 228 8.21 -6.63 3.09
N LEU A 229 8.69 -6.70 4.33
CA LEU A 229 9.47 -7.84 4.83
C LEU A 229 8.64 -9.11 5.07
N GLY A 230 7.32 -9.03 4.98
CA GLY A 230 6.44 -10.18 4.97
C GLY A 230 5.01 -9.81 5.34
N GLU A 231 4.07 -10.48 4.69
CA GLU A 231 2.65 -10.58 5.09
C GLU A 231 2.60 -11.31 6.44
N GLU A 232 1.62 -10.94 7.28
CA GLU A 232 1.39 -11.42 8.64
C GLU A 232 2.63 -12.04 9.33
N THR A 233 3.68 -11.25 9.58
CA THR A 233 4.99 -11.89 9.82
C THR A 233 5.09 -12.65 11.15
N ASN A 234 5.63 -13.88 11.14
CA ASN A 234 6.02 -14.62 12.36
C ASN A 234 7.47 -14.35 12.79
N ARG A 235 8.15 -13.38 12.15
CA ARG A 235 9.58 -13.12 12.39
C ARG A 235 9.80 -12.33 13.66
N SER A 236 10.82 -12.73 14.42
CA SER A 236 11.22 -11.99 15.62
C SER A 236 11.72 -10.58 15.28
N THR A 237 11.64 -9.64 16.22
CA THR A 237 12.22 -8.30 16.06
C THR A 237 13.68 -8.34 15.60
N LYS A 238 14.48 -9.29 16.11
CA LYS A 238 15.89 -9.43 15.73
C LYS A 238 16.03 -9.77 14.25
N GLN A 239 15.20 -10.70 13.76
CA GLN A 239 15.18 -11.10 12.36
C GLN A 239 14.72 -9.94 11.46
N LEU A 240 13.59 -9.29 11.77
CA LEU A 240 13.10 -8.13 11.00
C LEU A 240 14.13 -7.01 10.91
N LYS A 241 14.77 -6.63 12.03
CA LYS A 241 15.86 -5.64 12.04
C LYS A 241 17.05 -6.09 11.18
N SER A 242 17.38 -7.38 11.22
CA SER A 242 18.46 -7.92 10.41
C SER A 242 18.13 -7.84 8.92
N TYR A 243 16.91 -8.17 8.50
CA TYR A 243 16.48 -8.12 7.11
C TYR A 243 16.50 -6.68 6.59
N ALA A 244 15.87 -5.78 7.33
CA ALA A 244 15.87 -4.34 7.04
C ALA A 244 17.30 -3.79 6.90
N SER A 245 18.20 -4.15 7.81
CA SER A 245 19.62 -3.76 7.71
C SER A 245 20.34 -4.35 6.52
N TYR A 246 20.04 -5.59 6.15
CA TYR A 246 20.67 -6.21 5.01
C TYR A 246 20.20 -5.55 3.71
N ILE A 247 18.89 -5.39 3.50
CA ILE A 247 18.32 -4.68 2.34
C ILE A 247 18.92 -3.28 2.25
N ARG A 248 18.89 -2.50 3.35
CA ARG A 248 19.49 -1.15 3.40
C ARG A 248 20.98 -1.13 3.04
N SER A 249 21.72 -2.22 3.29
CA SER A 249 23.15 -2.29 2.97
C SER A 249 23.46 -2.63 1.50
N ILE A 250 22.46 -3.10 0.75
CA ILE A 250 22.62 -3.53 -0.64
C ILE A 250 21.76 -2.75 -1.63
N ASP A 251 20.72 -2.07 -1.17
CA ASP A 251 19.84 -1.21 -1.97
C ASP A 251 20.44 0.19 -2.08
N PRO A 252 21.00 0.57 -3.24
CA PRO A 252 21.66 1.87 -3.40
C PRO A 252 20.67 3.03 -3.52
N TYR A 253 19.36 2.75 -3.60
CA TYR A 253 18.32 3.75 -3.80
C TYR A 253 17.56 4.09 -2.53
N ASP A 254 17.88 3.42 -1.43
CA ASP A 254 17.31 3.68 -0.13
C ASP A 254 15.77 3.55 -0.08
N ASN A 255 15.19 2.62 -0.86
CA ASN A 255 13.74 2.42 -0.92
C ASN A 255 13.13 2.18 0.49
N PRO A 256 11.90 2.67 0.75
CA PRO A 256 11.23 2.48 2.03
C PRO A 256 11.05 1.00 2.40
N ILE A 257 11.15 0.69 3.70
CA ILE A 257 10.99 -0.67 4.22
C ILE A 257 9.77 -0.74 5.15
N ALA A 258 8.89 -1.71 4.85
CA ALA A 258 7.64 -1.99 5.53
C ALA A 258 7.60 -3.38 6.18
N VAL A 259 6.66 -3.58 7.10
CA VAL A 259 6.35 -4.87 7.74
C VAL A 259 4.85 -4.96 7.98
N HIS A 260 4.24 -6.09 7.61
CA HIS A 260 2.84 -6.41 7.90
C HIS A 260 2.67 -7.15 9.23
N ASN A 261 1.62 -6.82 9.99
CA ASN A 261 1.29 -7.50 11.26
C ASN A 261 0.24 -8.60 11.07
N HIS A 262 0.11 -9.49 12.08
CA HIS A 262 -1.04 -10.37 12.29
C HIS A 262 -2.26 -9.60 12.83
N ILE A 263 -3.48 -10.08 12.59
CA ILE A 263 -4.68 -9.61 13.30
C ILE A 263 -4.62 -9.90 14.81
N ARG A 264 -5.24 -9.03 15.62
CA ARG A 264 -5.51 -9.32 17.04
C ARG A 264 -6.35 -10.58 17.17
N ILE A 265 -5.95 -11.49 18.05
CA ILE A 265 -6.72 -12.71 18.32
C ILE A 265 -7.99 -12.32 19.09
N THR A 266 -9.13 -12.22 18.39
CA THR A 266 -10.44 -12.10 19.03
C THR A 266 -10.96 -13.49 19.38
N GLY A 267 -10.57 -14.04 20.53
CA GLY A 267 -11.08 -15.33 21.02
C GLY A 267 -10.01 -16.27 21.58
N LYS A 268 -10.05 -17.54 21.17
CA LYS A 268 -9.18 -18.58 21.74
C LYS A 268 -7.74 -18.33 21.33
N ARG A 269 -6.85 -18.16 22.31
CA ARG A 269 -5.40 -18.01 22.11
C ARG A 269 -4.87 -19.12 21.20
N MET A 270 -4.26 -18.74 20.08
CA MET A 270 -3.50 -19.65 19.25
C MET A 270 -2.09 -19.77 19.84
N GLU A 271 -1.59 -20.99 20.01
CA GLU A 271 -0.24 -21.23 20.51
C GLU A 271 0.77 -20.59 19.56
N GLY A 272 1.72 -19.82 20.10
CA GLY A 272 2.71 -19.09 19.30
C GLY A 272 2.27 -17.72 18.78
N ARG A 273 0.99 -17.34 18.84
CA ARG A 273 0.53 -16.00 18.47
C ARG A 273 0.28 -15.10 19.70
N PRO A 274 0.71 -13.83 19.67
CA PRO A 274 0.45 -12.89 20.75
C PRO A 274 -0.99 -12.37 20.77
N LEU A 275 -1.40 -11.79 21.90
CA LEU A 275 -2.74 -11.18 22.03
C LEU A 275 -2.86 -9.84 21.29
N ASP A 276 -1.78 -9.06 21.25
CA ASP A 276 -1.70 -7.78 20.53
C ASP A 276 -0.51 -7.79 19.53
N PRO A 277 -0.60 -8.58 18.44
CA PRO A 277 0.47 -8.72 17.46
C PRO A 277 0.93 -7.41 16.85
N ILE A 278 0.00 -6.48 16.62
CA ILE A 278 0.32 -5.13 16.12
C ILE A 278 1.37 -4.47 17.03
N LYS A 279 1.09 -4.47 18.35
CA LYS A 279 2.00 -3.88 19.34
C LYS A 279 3.30 -4.64 19.44
N GLU A 280 3.28 -5.97 19.43
CA GLU A 280 4.48 -6.79 19.57
C GLU A 280 5.42 -6.67 18.36
N THR A 281 4.87 -6.58 17.16
CA THR A 281 5.65 -6.35 15.93
C THR A 281 6.23 -4.94 15.91
N PHE A 282 5.43 -3.90 16.15
CA PHE A 282 5.87 -2.53 15.86
C PHE A 282 6.56 -1.83 17.04
N THR A 283 6.16 -2.05 18.30
CA THR A 283 6.79 -1.35 19.44
C THR A 283 8.31 -1.48 19.46
N PRO A 284 8.90 -2.67 19.22
CA PRO A 284 10.35 -2.85 19.22
C PRO A 284 11.06 -2.23 18.00
N LEU A 285 10.32 -1.89 16.94
CA LEU A 285 10.84 -1.25 15.73
C LEU A 285 10.82 0.28 15.80
N LEU A 286 10.10 0.88 16.75
CA LEU A 286 10.05 2.33 16.93
C LEU A 286 11.46 2.95 17.04
N GLY A 287 11.72 3.96 16.22
CA GLY A 287 13.02 4.65 16.15
C GLY A 287 14.15 3.83 15.50
N TYR A 288 13.86 2.63 15.00
CA TYR A 288 14.86 1.84 14.28
C TYR A 288 15.20 2.49 12.94
N LYS A 289 16.48 2.74 12.70
CA LYS A 289 16.93 3.60 11.58
C LYS A 289 16.53 3.11 10.18
N ASN A 290 16.40 1.79 9.99
CA ASN A 290 16.19 1.16 8.68
C ASN A 290 14.74 0.65 8.49
N PHE A 291 13.78 1.17 9.24
CA PHE A 291 12.37 0.79 9.13
C PHE A 291 11.47 2.02 9.17
N GLU A 292 10.55 2.14 8.21
CA GLU A 292 9.80 3.38 7.97
C GLU A 292 8.28 3.19 8.04
N ILE A 293 7.77 2.00 7.71
CA ILE A 293 6.35 1.81 7.36
C ILE A 293 5.73 0.63 8.13
N PRO A 294 4.95 0.85 9.20
CA PRO A 294 4.03 -0.18 9.67
C PRO A 294 2.90 -0.34 8.66
N SER A 295 2.73 -1.57 8.17
CA SER A 295 1.66 -1.97 7.26
C SER A 295 0.57 -2.65 8.09
N LEU A 296 -0.53 -1.95 8.35
CA LEU A 296 -1.54 -2.39 9.30
C LEU A 296 -2.56 -3.34 8.67
N GLN A 297 -2.81 -4.44 9.36
CA GLN A 297 -3.98 -5.29 9.18
C GLN A 297 -4.91 -5.16 10.39
N MET A 298 -6.19 -4.88 10.14
CA MET A 298 -7.17 -4.55 11.18
C MET A 298 -8.46 -5.36 11.02
N TYR A 299 -8.70 -6.28 11.97
CA TYR A 299 -9.94 -7.07 11.99
C TYR A 299 -11.20 -6.21 12.21
N ASP A 300 -11.24 -5.45 13.31
CA ASP A 300 -12.35 -4.53 13.58
C ASP A 300 -12.09 -3.19 12.90
N THR A 301 -12.83 -2.93 11.83
CA THR A 301 -12.69 -1.69 11.05
C THR A 301 -12.99 -0.45 11.88
N THR A 302 -13.72 -0.55 13.00
CA THR A 302 -14.04 0.58 13.87
C THR A 302 -12.86 1.02 14.75
N GLU A 303 -11.83 0.18 14.92
CA GLU A 303 -10.63 0.50 15.69
C GLU A 303 -9.54 1.20 14.84
N VAL A 304 -9.68 1.21 13.51
CA VAL A 304 -8.66 1.70 12.56
C VAL A 304 -8.20 3.11 12.91
N HIS A 305 -9.12 4.05 13.14
CA HIS A 305 -8.77 5.44 13.43
C HIS A 305 -7.86 5.56 14.66
N LEU A 306 -8.22 4.87 15.75
CA LEU A 306 -7.45 4.90 17.00
C LEU A 306 -6.09 4.21 16.85
N GLU A 307 -6.03 3.08 16.14
CA GLU A 307 -4.79 2.32 15.98
C GLU A 307 -3.80 3.05 15.05
N VAL A 308 -4.26 3.63 13.94
CA VAL A 308 -3.42 4.47 13.07
C VAL A 308 -2.89 5.67 13.84
N LYS A 309 -3.76 6.43 14.52
CA LYS A 309 -3.35 7.59 15.33
C LYS A 309 -2.27 7.22 16.35
N LYS A 310 -2.45 6.10 17.06
CA LYS A 310 -1.49 5.59 18.04
C LYS A 310 -0.10 5.40 17.43
N TRP A 311 0.02 4.81 16.24
CA TRP A 311 1.33 4.57 15.63
C TRP A 311 1.95 5.84 15.04
N VAL A 312 1.13 6.75 14.50
CA VAL A 312 1.56 8.10 14.11
C VAL A 312 2.20 8.79 15.32
N ASP A 313 1.50 8.89 16.45
CA ASP A 313 1.97 9.57 17.66
C ASP A 313 3.23 8.90 18.27
N LEU A 314 3.22 7.57 18.42
CA LEU A 314 4.33 6.83 19.01
C LEU A 314 5.62 6.97 18.21
N SER A 315 5.53 7.04 16.88
CA SER A 315 6.69 7.18 15.99
C SER A 315 7.39 8.52 16.17
N VAL A 316 6.62 9.63 16.25
CA VAL A 316 7.15 10.98 16.52
C VAL A 316 7.82 11.05 17.89
N ASN A 317 7.21 10.46 18.91
CA ASN A 317 7.79 10.39 20.26
C ASN A 317 9.13 9.65 20.30
N LYS A 318 9.41 8.83 19.29
CA LYS A 318 10.67 8.09 19.10
C LYS A 318 11.60 8.74 18.07
N LYS A 319 11.32 10.01 17.72
CA LYS A 319 12.11 10.88 16.84
C LYS A 319 12.30 10.34 15.42
N LYS A 320 11.39 9.50 14.95
CA LYS A 320 11.34 9.02 13.56
C LYS A 320 9.87 8.84 13.18
N ALA A 321 9.30 9.86 12.55
CA ALA A 321 7.92 9.82 12.06
C ALA A 321 7.75 8.64 11.11
N TRP A 322 6.76 7.79 11.35
CA TRP A 322 6.43 6.68 10.48
C TRP A 322 5.40 7.07 9.43
N VAL A 323 5.49 6.40 8.29
CA VAL A 323 4.49 6.42 7.23
C VAL A 323 3.57 5.24 7.50
N VAL A 324 2.42 5.47 8.12
CA VAL A 324 1.52 4.38 8.55
C VAL A 324 0.57 4.01 7.42
N TYR A 325 0.65 2.77 6.92
CA TYR A 325 -0.30 2.24 5.92
C TYR A 325 -1.36 1.38 6.59
N LEU A 326 -2.56 1.37 6.00
CA LEU A 326 -3.61 0.40 6.30
C LEU A 326 -3.80 -0.49 5.08
N ASP A 327 -3.22 -1.68 5.09
CA ASP A 327 -3.14 -2.53 3.90
C ASP A 327 -4.17 -3.64 3.89
N GLU A 328 -4.76 -3.98 5.03
CA GLU A 328 -5.80 -4.99 5.09
C GLU A 328 -6.81 -4.71 6.21
N ILE A 329 -8.08 -5.01 5.95
CA ILE A 329 -9.20 -4.69 6.82
C ILE A 329 -10.22 -5.82 6.88
N GLY A 330 -10.92 -5.88 8.01
CA GLY A 330 -12.08 -6.75 8.19
C GLY A 330 -11.70 -8.18 8.54
N HIS A 331 -12.72 -9.04 8.53
CA HIS A 331 -12.52 -10.48 8.68
C HIS A 331 -11.96 -11.04 7.37
N TRP A 332 -11.14 -12.10 7.48
CA TRP A 332 -10.43 -12.74 6.36
C TRP A 332 -11.33 -13.17 5.19
N ASP A 333 -12.64 -13.30 5.40
CA ASP A 333 -13.59 -13.80 4.41
C ASP A 333 -14.28 -12.71 3.56
N ILE A 334 -14.36 -11.47 4.06
CA ILE A 334 -15.23 -10.43 3.48
C ILE A 334 -14.43 -9.31 2.82
N GLY A 335 -13.37 -8.81 3.47
CA GLY A 335 -12.64 -7.63 2.99
C GLY A 335 -13.55 -6.45 2.59
N VAL A 336 -13.26 -5.84 1.44
CA VAL A 336 -14.18 -4.95 0.71
C VAL A 336 -15.05 -5.82 -0.20
N THR A 337 -16.37 -5.70 -0.08
CA THR A 337 -17.32 -6.48 -0.91
C THR A 337 -17.35 -6.01 -2.37
N THR A 338 -17.96 -6.77 -3.27
CA THR A 338 -18.22 -6.32 -4.65
C THR A 338 -19.38 -5.32 -4.74
N ASP A 339 -19.49 -4.62 -5.88
CA ASP A 339 -20.55 -3.66 -6.18
C ASP A 339 -21.95 -4.30 -6.13
N THR A 340 -22.04 -5.60 -6.43
CA THR A 340 -23.29 -6.35 -6.52
C THR A 340 -23.61 -7.16 -5.26
N ALA A 341 -22.73 -7.15 -4.26
CA ALA A 341 -22.91 -7.91 -3.02
C ALA A 341 -24.17 -7.45 -2.26
N ALA A 342 -25.02 -8.40 -1.86
CA ALA A 342 -26.23 -8.11 -1.09
C ALA A 342 -25.92 -7.46 0.28
N ASN A 343 -24.74 -7.76 0.83
CA ASN A 343 -24.20 -7.20 2.07
C ASN A 343 -23.12 -6.15 1.80
N ASN A 344 -23.26 -5.35 0.73
CA ASN A 344 -22.28 -4.33 0.36
C ASN A 344 -21.90 -3.45 1.57
N ASN A 345 -20.60 -3.34 1.83
CA ASN A 345 -20.07 -2.72 3.04
C ASN A 345 -19.44 -1.34 2.84
N TYR A 346 -19.59 -0.71 1.66
CA TYR A 346 -18.86 0.50 1.27
C TYR A 346 -19.07 1.66 2.23
N ASP A 347 -20.30 1.97 2.64
CA ASP A 347 -20.56 3.07 3.58
C ASP A 347 -19.83 2.87 4.91
N LYS A 348 -19.77 1.63 5.41
CA LYS A 348 -19.06 1.30 6.65
C LYS A 348 -17.56 1.46 6.45
N VAL A 349 -16.99 0.84 5.42
CA VAL A 349 -15.54 0.86 5.14
C VAL A 349 -15.05 2.27 4.82
N MET A 350 -15.81 3.04 4.04
CA MET A 350 -15.53 4.45 3.73
C MET A 350 -15.36 5.24 5.03
N ARG A 351 -16.32 5.14 5.95
CA ARG A 351 -16.25 5.85 7.23
C ARG A 351 -15.11 5.34 8.12
N THR A 352 -15.13 4.05 8.45
CA THR A 352 -14.31 3.53 9.56
C THR A 352 -12.87 3.29 9.15
N SER A 353 -12.63 2.93 7.88
CA SER A 353 -11.32 2.55 7.38
C SER A 353 -10.67 3.64 6.53
N LEU A 354 -11.33 4.06 5.43
CA LEU A 354 -10.77 5.06 4.51
C LEU A 354 -10.57 6.42 5.19
N TRP A 355 -11.67 7.07 5.57
CA TRP A 355 -11.61 8.36 6.27
C TRP A 355 -11.07 8.21 7.69
N GLY A 356 -11.36 7.11 8.38
CA GLY A 356 -10.77 6.81 9.68
C GLY A 356 -9.24 6.82 9.66
N SER A 357 -8.61 6.17 8.68
CA SER A 357 -7.15 6.16 8.52
C SER A 357 -6.59 7.51 8.09
N LEU A 358 -7.19 8.14 7.07
CA LEU A 358 -6.68 9.41 6.56
C LEU A 358 -6.78 10.54 7.60
N MET A 359 -7.90 10.63 8.33
CA MET A 359 -8.14 11.66 9.36
C MET A 359 -7.35 11.43 10.65
N SER A 360 -6.74 10.25 10.84
CA SER A 360 -5.82 9.97 11.94
C SER A 360 -4.35 10.26 11.58
N GLY A 361 -4.07 10.69 10.35
CA GLY A 361 -2.72 10.95 9.84
C GLY A 361 -2.07 9.75 9.13
N GLY A 362 -2.85 8.74 8.75
CA GLY A 362 -2.39 7.63 7.92
C GLY A 362 -1.95 8.09 6.53
N ALA A 363 -1.00 7.35 5.95
CA ALA A 363 -0.39 7.65 4.66
C ALA A 363 -1.10 6.99 3.46
N GLY A 364 -2.28 6.43 3.69
CA GLY A 364 -3.11 5.80 2.67
C GLY A 364 -3.43 4.34 2.95
N THR A 365 -4.12 3.70 2.00
CA THR A 365 -4.77 2.40 2.20
C THR A 365 -4.54 1.44 1.02
N SER A 366 -4.67 0.13 1.27
CA SER A 366 -4.93 -0.90 0.25
C SER A 366 -6.22 -1.65 0.59
N TRP A 367 -6.87 -2.22 -0.43
CA TRP A 367 -8.17 -2.84 -0.29
C TRP A 367 -8.13 -4.34 -0.55
N TYR A 368 -8.22 -5.12 0.54
CA TYR A 368 -8.32 -6.58 0.54
C TYR A 368 -9.71 -7.08 0.13
N PHE A 369 -9.78 -8.20 -0.58
CA PHE A 369 -11.02 -8.71 -1.17
C PHE A 369 -11.75 -9.80 -0.38
N GLY A 370 -11.12 -10.38 0.65
CA GLY A 370 -11.69 -11.51 1.37
C GLY A 370 -11.52 -12.84 0.63
N GLY A 371 -11.63 -13.95 1.37
CA GLY A 371 -11.45 -15.29 0.83
C GLY A 371 -12.72 -15.99 0.32
N LEU A 372 -13.94 -15.57 0.70
CA LEU A 372 -15.15 -16.38 0.45
C LEU A 372 -15.90 -16.06 -0.86
N ASP A 373 -15.73 -14.86 -1.42
CA ASP A 373 -16.27 -14.54 -2.75
C ASP A 373 -15.38 -15.19 -3.81
N MET A 374 -15.49 -16.51 -3.99
CA MET A 374 -14.56 -17.33 -4.79
C MET A 374 -14.12 -16.71 -6.13
N PRO A 375 -14.99 -16.13 -7.00
CA PRO A 375 -14.55 -15.51 -8.25
C PRO A 375 -13.90 -14.12 -8.09
N ASN A 376 -14.06 -13.46 -6.94
CA ASN A 376 -13.58 -12.10 -6.68
C ASN A 376 -12.76 -12.00 -5.38
N SER A 377 -12.18 -13.13 -4.96
CA SER A 377 -11.46 -13.28 -3.70
C SER A 377 -10.00 -12.87 -3.84
N ASP A 378 -9.30 -12.85 -2.71
CA ASP A 378 -7.87 -12.55 -2.64
C ASP A 378 -6.97 -13.53 -3.41
N MET A 379 -7.44 -14.73 -3.72
CA MET A 379 -6.67 -15.72 -4.49
C MET A 379 -7.06 -15.81 -5.96
N ALA A 380 -8.23 -15.30 -6.33
CA ALA A 380 -8.87 -15.68 -7.60
C ALA A 380 -9.56 -14.52 -8.33
N ALA A 381 -9.41 -13.29 -7.85
CA ALA A 381 -9.96 -12.12 -8.52
C ALA A 381 -9.31 -11.89 -9.89
N GLU A 382 -10.12 -12.05 -10.94
CA GLU A 382 -9.74 -11.82 -12.35
C GLU A 382 -10.24 -10.48 -12.89
N ASP A 383 -11.32 -9.94 -12.32
CA ASP A 383 -12.00 -8.73 -12.80
C ASP A 383 -12.04 -7.63 -11.74
N PHE A 384 -11.17 -6.64 -11.90
CA PHE A 384 -11.11 -5.49 -11.00
C PHE A 384 -12.34 -4.58 -11.13
N ARG A 385 -13.19 -4.75 -12.16
CA ARG A 385 -14.47 -4.02 -12.29
C ARG A 385 -15.52 -4.46 -11.29
N ALA A 386 -15.35 -5.62 -10.64
CA ALA A 386 -16.27 -6.09 -9.59
C ALA A 386 -16.40 -5.10 -8.42
N ARG A 387 -15.48 -4.14 -8.29
CA ARG A 387 -15.44 -3.09 -7.26
C ARG A 387 -15.30 -1.67 -7.85
N ASP A 388 -15.82 -1.43 -9.06
CA ASP A 388 -15.67 -0.15 -9.77
C ASP A 388 -16.13 1.06 -8.94
N GLN A 389 -17.28 0.94 -8.26
CA GLN A 389 -17.79 2.02 -7.40
C GLN A 389 -16.87 2.28 -6.21
N TRP A 390 -16.27 1.24 -5.64
CA TRP A 390 -15.32 1.40 -4.54
C TRP A 390 -14.08 2.18 -4.98
N TRP A 391 -13.56 1.90 -6.18
CA TRP A 391 -12.43 2.64 -6.73
C TRP A 391 -12.72 4.13 -6.85
N ASN A 392 -13.93 4.50 -7.27
CA ASN A 392 -14.36 5.90 -7.31
C ASN A 392 -14.37 6.52 -5.90
N ILE A 393 -14.97 5.83 -4.91
CA ILE A 393 -15.05 6.30 -3.52
C ILE A 393 -13.65 6.53 -2.93
N SER A 394 -12.73 5.58 -3.11
CA SER A 394 -11.37 5.70 -2.58
C SER A 394 -10.56 6.80 -3.29
N THR A 395 -10.72 6.92 -4.60
CA THR A 395 -10.10 7.99 -5.39
C THR A 395 -10.63 9.37 -4.99
N ASN A 396 -11.92 9.50 -4.66
CA ASN A 396 -12.53 10.74 -4.18
C ASN A 396 -11.87 11.24 -2.88
N ALA A 397 -11.53 10.35 -1.95
CA ALA A 397 -10.82 10.73 -0.74
C ALA A 397 -9.38 11.19 -1.04
N LYS A 398 -8.63 10.42 -1.85
CA LYS A 398 -7.26 10.79 -2.25
C LYS A 398 -7.23 12.17 -2.93
N GLN A 399 -8.13 12.43 -3.88
CA GLN A 399 -8.21 13.71 -4.59
C GLN A 399 -8.56 14.85 -3.63
N PHE A 400 -9.52 14.67 -2.73
CA PHE A 400 -9.87 15.67 -1.73
C PHE A 400 -8.65 16.14 -0.91
N PHE A 401 -7.81 15.19 -0.44
CA PHE A 401 -6.61 15.54 0.31
C PHE A 401 -5.61 16.33 -0.55
N HIS A 402 -5.37 15.94 -1.79
CA HIS A 402 -4.42 16.64 -2.66
C HIS A 402 -4.91 18.02 -3.12
N ASP A 403 -6.19 18.15 -3.43
CA ASP A 403 -6.73 19.31 -4.10
C ASP A 403 -7.18 20.40 -3.12
N HIS A 404 -7.45 20.03 -1.86
CA HIS A 404 -8.06 20.94 -0.88
C HIS A 404 -7.26 21.11 0.41
N LEU A 405 -6.28 20.26 0.71
CA LEU A 405 -5.61 20.28 2.02
C LEU A 405 -4.08 20.39 1.94
N PRO A 406 -3.45 21.18 2.82
CA PRO A 406 -2.02 21.06 3.13
C PRO A 406 -1.78 19.89 4.09
N PHE A 407 -2.26 18.69 3.76
CA PHE A 407 -2.38 17.57 4.70
C PHE A 407 -1.05 17.13 5.33
N TRP A 408 0.08 17.39 4.68
CA TRP A 408 1.42 17.11 5.21
C TRP A 408 1.81 18.00 6.40
N GLU A 409 1.07 19.06 6.68
CA GLU A 409 1.24 19.94 7.86
C GLU A 409 0.13 19.76 8.90
N MET A 410 -0.86 18.91 8.61
CA MET A 410 -2.03 18.71 9.45
C MET A 410 -1.85 17.47 10.32
N GLN A 411 -2.59 17.42 11.42
CA GLN A 411 -2.59 16.30 12.35
C GLN A 411 -3.99 16.05 12.90
N ASN A 412 -4.21 14.86 13.48
CA ASN A 412 -5.45 14.55 14.15
C ASN A 412 -5.70 15.49 15.34
N HIS A 413 -6.94 15.92 15.50
CA HIS A 413 -7.40 16.87 16.51
C HIS A 413 -8.83 16.54 17.00
N ASP A 414 -9.15 15.26 17.15
CA ASP A 414 -10.48 14.80 17.58
C ASP A 414 -10.94 15.43 18.91
N GLU A 415 -10.01 15.84 19.79
CA GLU A 415 -10.31 16.54 21.03
C GLU A 415 -11.03 17.89 20.84
N LEU A 416 -11.05 18.43 19.61
CA LEU A 416 -11.77 19.64 19.26
C LEU A 416 -13.26 19.40 18.99
N LEU A 417 -13.70 18.14 18.86
CA LEU A 417 -15.08 17.79 18.59
C LEU A 417 -15.83 17.41 19.87
N SER A 418 -17.10 17.81 19.97
CA SER A 418 -17.98 17.34 21.06
C SER A 418 -18.59 15.95 20.78
N ASN A 419 -18.64 15.52 19.52
CA ASN A 419 -19.15 14.21 19.13
C ASN A 419 -18.02 13.23 18.80
N PRO A 420 -17.84 12.14 19.57
CA PRO A 420 -16.73 11.18 19.36
C PRO A 420 -16.92 10.28 18.13
N LYS A 421 -18.04 10.38 17.40
CA LYS A 421 -18.25 9.65 16.15
C LYS A 421 -17.66 10.35 14.93
N GLY A 422 -17.40 11.66 15.03
CA GLY A 422 -16.73 12.41 13.98
C GLY A 422 -15.21 12.35 14.12
N TYR A 423 -14.50 12.72 13.05
CA TYR A 423 -13.04 12.84 13.06
C TYR A 423 -12.64 14.27 12.74
N CYS A 424 -11.58 14.77 13.39
CA CYS A 424 -11.01 16.07 13.09
C CYS A 424 -9.54 15.96 12.68
N PHE A 425 -9.20 16.59 11.57
CA PHE A 425 -7.84 16.71 11.06
C PHE A 425 -7.58 18.19 10.80
N ALA A 426 -6.57 18.77 11.42
CA ALA A 426 -6.39 20.22 11.39
C ALA A 426 -4.92 20.65 11.40
N LYS A 427 -4.71 21.82 10.80
CA LYS A 427 -3.63 22.74 11.18
C LYS A 427 -4.31 23.86 11.94
N LYS A 428 -4.25 23.78 13.27
CA LYS A 428 -5.03 24.65 14.16
C LYS A 428 -4.89 26.13 13.77
N ASP A 429 -6.00 26.84 13.87
CA ASP A 429 -6.15 28.28 13.59
C ASP A 429 -5.92 28.67 12.11
N GLU A 430 -5.72 27.68 11.22
CA GLU A 430 -5.58 27.87 9.78
C GLU A 430 -6.63 27.08 8.99
N ILE A 431 -6.72 25.77 9.19
CA ILE A 431 -7.67 24.90 8.49
C ILE A 431 -8.05 23.69 9.35
N TYR A 432 -9.34 23.37 9.35
CA TYR A 432 -9.94 22.23 10.03
C TYR A 432 -10.74 21.42 9.02
N VAL A 433 -10.64 20.11 9.11
CA VAL A 433 -11.45 19.16 8.36
C VAL A 433 -12.18 18.31 9.36
N VAL A 434 -13.49 18.19 9.19
CA VAL A 434 -14.35 17.36 10.02
C VAL A 434 -15.05 16.33 9.16
N TYR A 435 -14.81 15.04 9.44
CA TYR A 435 -15.66 13.98 8.93
C TYR A 435 -16.86 13.83 9.85
N LEU A 436 -18.06 14.10 9.34
CA LEU A 436 -19.32 14.04 10.08
C LEU A 436 -20.18 12.88 9.54
N PRO A 437 -20.38 11.81 10.33
CA PRO A 437 -21.24 10.70 9.91
C PRO A 437 -22.70 11.14 9.70
N LYS A 438 -23.41 10.41 8.84
CA LYS A 438 -24.83 10.65 8.56
C LYS A 438 -25.67 10.73 9.83
N GLY A 439 -26.57 11.72 9.86
CA GLY A 439 -27.48 11.99 10.98
C GLY A 439 -26.84 12.66 12.21
N GLU A 440 -25.52 12.82 12.24
CA GLU A 440 -24.81 13.37 13.40
C GLU A 440 -24.72 14.91 13.36
N THR A 441 -24.41 15.49 14.51
CA THR A 441 -24.00 16.90 14.69
C THR A 441 -22.82 16.95 15.65
N THR A 442 -22.02 18.00 15.60
CA THR A 442 -20.91 18.21 16.55
C THR A 442 -20.62 19.68 16.75
N ASP A 443 -20.21 20.08 17.94
CA ASP A 443 -19.50 21.35 18.11
C ASP A 443 -18.02 21.13 17.72
N LEU A 444 -17.45 22.08 16.99
CA LEU A 444 -16.01 22.21 16.73
C LEU A 444 -15.47 23.40 17.52
N ALA A 445 -14.50 23.17 18.40
CA ALA A 445 -13.73 24.22 19.03
C ALA A 445 -12.74 24.82 18.02
N ILE A 446 -12.85 26.13 17.78
CA ILE A 446 -12.07 26.86 16.77
C ILE A 446 -11.51 28.16 17.35
N GLY A 447 -10.36 28.61 16.84
CA GLY A 447 -9.74 29.88 17.27
C GLY A 447 -10.49 31.12 16.81
N ASP A 448 -10.07 32.28 17.33
CA ASP A 448 -10.58 33.58 16.90
C ASP A 448 -10.20 33.85 15.44
N GLY A 449 -11.14 34.39 14.65
CA GLY A 449 -10.85 34.82 13.28
C GLY A 449 -12.05 34.73 12.34
N ALA A 450 -11.86 35.17 11.11
CA ALA A 450 -12.82 34.97 10.04
C ALA A 450 -12.49 33.67 9.30
N PHE A 451 -13.47 32.78 9.23
CA PHE A 451 -13.35 31.49 8.53
C PHE A 451 -14.38 31.39 7.40
N THR A 452 -14.09 30.54 6.43
CA THR A 452 -15.01 30.04 5.42
C THR A 452 -15.32 28.58 5.71
N ILE A 453 -16.54 28.17 5.43
CA ILE A 453 -16.96 26.76 5.50
C ILE A 453 -17.40 26.23 4.13
N ALA A 454 -16.99 25.00 3.82
CA ALA A 454 -17.44 24.27 2.65
C ALA A 454 -17.67 22.79 2.97
N PHE A 455 -18.53 22.16 2.18
CA PHE A 455 -18.91 20.75 2.33
C PHE A 455 -18.45 19.93 1.14
N TYR A 456 -18.10 18.68 1.39
CA TYR A 456 -17.69 17.69 0.40
C TYR A 456 -18.46 16.40 0.64
N ASP A 457 -18.97 15.81 -0.43
CA ASP A 457 -19.60 14.49 -0.39
C ASP A 457 -18.50 13.42 -0.50
N PRO A 458 -18.19 12.67 0.56
CA PRO A 458 -17.10 11.70 0.54
C PRO A 458 -17.34 10.52 -0.40
N LYS A 459 -18.61 10.26 -0.79
CA LYS A 459 -18.99 9.16 -1.67
C LYS A 459 -19.00 9.60 -3.13
N GLU A 460 -19.66 10.70 -3.43
CA GLU A 460 -19.78 11.22 -4.81
C GLU A 460 -18.55 12.01 -5.27
N GLY A 461 -17.83 12.63 -4.32
CA GLY A 461 -16.65 13.44 -4.60
C GLY A 461 -16.94 14.76 -5.32
N GLY A 462 -15.95 15.24 -6.07
CA GLY A 462 -16.07 16.42 -6.93
C GLY A 462 -15.70 17.75 -6.24
N LYS A 463 -16.58 18.75 -6.35
CA LYS A 463 -16.28 20.12 -5.87
C LYS A 463 -16.71 20.33 -4.43
N LEU A 464 -15.98 21.19 -3.72
CA LEU A 464 -16.45 21.78 -2.47
C LEU A 464 -17.69 22.65 -2.70
N TYR A 465 -18.73 22.45 -1.89
CA TYR A 465 -19.89 23.32 -1.81
C TYR A 465 -19.61 24.45 -0.81
N ASP A 466 -19.25 25.64 -1.30
CA ASP A 466 -19.12 26.84 -0.47
C ASP A 466 -20.50 27.27 0.06
N LYS A 467 -20.68 27.16 1.38
CA LYS A 467 -22.00 27.29 2.03
C LYS A 467 -21.90 28.05 3.34
N GLN A 468 -21.57 29.33 3.23
CA GLN A 468 -21.47 30.23 4.37
C GLN A 468 -22.76 30.40 5.19
N ASN A 469 -23.94 29.94 4.74
CA ASN A 469 -25.22 30.18 5.44
C ASN A 469 -25.98 28.90 5.83
N GLU A 470 -25.42 27.71 5.63
CA GLU A 470 -26.13 26.43 5.87
C GLU A 470 -25.21 25.38 6.46
N GLY A 471 -25.76 24.47 7.27
CA GLY A 471 -25.02 23.35 7.84
C GLY A 471 -24.14 23.70 9.04
N TRP A 472 -24.21 24.94 9.56
CA TRP A 472 -23.48 25.33 10.77
C TRP A 472 -24.16 26.50 11.49
N LYS A 473 -23.82 26.70 12.78
CA LYS A 473 -24.18 27.89 13.57
C LYS A 473 -23.17 28.14 14.70
N ILE A 474 -22.98 29.40 15.09
CA ILE A 474 -22.18 29.73 16.28
C ILE A 474 -23.03 29.46 17.53
N THR A 475 -22.61 28.52 18.37
CA THR A 475 -23.34 28.13 19.60
C THR A 475 -22.82 28.85 20.85
N LYS A 476 -21.53 29.19 20.87
CA LYS A 476 -20.83 29.91 21.95
C LYS A 476 -19.54 30.52 21.39
N PRO A 477 -18.87 31.45 22.10
CA PRO A 477 -17.57 31.96 21.65
C PRO A 477 -16.61 30.82 21.34
N ASN A 478 -15.91 30.91 20.20
CA ASN A 478 -14.88 29.95 19.78
C ASN A 478 -15.38 28.51 19.61
N SER A 479 -16.65 28.37 19.20
CA SER A 479 -17.29 27.09 18.92
C SER A 479 -18.32 27.23 17.81
N VAL A 480 -18.28 26.29 16.87
CA VAL A 480 -19.25 26.21 15.77
C VAL A 480 -19.92 24.84 15.81
N GLU A 481 -21.24 24.80 15.93
CA GLU A 481 -22.00 23.56 15.70
C GLU A 481 -22.04 23.30 14.20
N LEU A 482 -21.70 22.07 13.82
CA LEU A 482 -21.69 21.53 12.47
C LEU A 482 -22.79 20.48 12.32
N SER A 483 -23.44 20.47 11.17
CA SER A 483 -24.54 19.59 10.82
C SER A 483 -24.56 19.29 9.32
N ALA A 484 -25.41 18.37 8.88
CA ALA A 484 -25.54 18.02 7.47
C ALA A 484 -25.89 19.22 6.58
N TYR A 485 -25.22 19.33 5.44
CA TYR A 485 -25.52 20.37 4.44
C TYR A 485 -26.92 20.18 3.84
N ASN A 486 -27.68 21.29 3.75
CA ASN A 486 -29.05 21.35 3.21
C ASN A 486 -29.98 20.26 3.76
N GLY A 487 -29.83 19.92 5.05
CA GLY A 487 -30.65 18.91 5.71
C GLY A 487 -30.48 17.47 5.20
N GLN A 488 -29.46 17.18 4.39
CA GLN A 488 -29.19 15.86 3.81
C GLN A 488 -28.56 14.93 4.87
N LYS A 489 -29.38 14.49 5.82
CA LYS A 489 -28.96 13.68 6.97
C LYS A 489 -28.71 12.21 6.65
N GLU A 490 -29.07 11.75 5.46
CA GLU A 490 -28.95 10.34 5.06
C GLU A 490 -27.57 9.97 4.49
N LYS A 491 -26.63 10.92 4.44
CA LYS A 491 -25.24 10.67 3.99
C LYS A 491 -24.22 11.37 4.88
N ASP A 492 -23.00 10.87 4.80
CA ASP A 492 -21.84 11.40 5.51
C ASP A 492 -21.37 12.69 4.82
N TRP A 493 -20.72 13.58 5.58
CA TRP A 493 -20.19 14.85 5.07
C TRP A 493 -18.76 15.06 5.53
N VAL A 494 -17.93 15.59 4.64
CA VAL A 494 -16.63 16.15 5.00
C VAL A 494 -16.72 17.67 4.95
N ILE A 495 -16.40 18.32 6.06
CA ILE A 495 -16.60 19.76 6.25
C ILE A 495 -15.24 20.41 6.39
N VAL A 496 -14.94 21.37 5.52
CA VAL A 496 -13.70 22.14 5.54
C VAL A 496 -14.00 23.51 6.12
N ILE A 497 -13.29 23.88 7.18
CA ILE A 497 -13.33 25.22 7.79
C ILE A 497 -11.93 25.82 7.67
N ALA A 498 -11.77 26.82 6.81
CA ALA A 498 -10.48 27.44 6.50
C ALA A 498 -10.49 28.93 6.82
N ARG A 499 -9.37 29.46 7.31
CA ARG A 499 -9.21 30.88 7.59
C ARG A 499 -9.30 31.69 6.28
N LYS A 500 -9.97 32.85 6.35
CA LYS A 500 -10.06 33.81 5.23
C LYS A 500 -8.75 34.49 4.89
#